data_AF-A0A3P6FJL5-F1
#
_entry.id   AF-A0A3P6FJL5-F1
#
_cell.length_a   1.000
_cell.length_b   1.000
_cell.length_c   1.000
_cell.angle_alpha   90.00
_cell.angle_beta   90.00
_cell.angle_gamma   90.00
#
_symmetry.space_group_name_H-M   'P 1'
#
loop_
_entity.id
_entity.type
_entity.pdbx_description
1 polymer ?
#
loop_
_entity_poly.entity_id
_entity_poly.type
_entity_poly.pdbx_seq_one_letter_code
_entity_poly.pdbx_strand_id
1 'polypeptide(L)'
;MWKDSFHVEVISSDKRLIDLKVKCGSYAFYFTCVYGDPVVGKRQEVWDRLVSIGLNRDEAWVLGGDFNELLSNEEKSGGAVRSEPSFCDFRNMVQNC
;
A
#
# COMPACT_ATOMS: atom_id res chain seq x y z
N MET A 1 -5.73 26.55 -0.44
CA MET A 1 -4.38 27.01 -0.04
C MET A 1 -3.81 25.92 0.85
N TRP A 2 -2.70 25.29 0.46
CA TRP A 2 -2.05 24.25 1.28
C TRP A 2 -1.64 24.87 2.63
N LYS A 3 -1.85 24.16 3.74
CA LYS A 3 -1.44 24.65 5.06
C LYS A 3 0.04 24.31 5.25
N ASP A 4 0.85 25.28 5.65
CA ASP A 4 2.28 25.10 6.01
C ASP A 4 2.49 24.21 7.26
N SER A 5 1.43 23.59 7.78
CA SER A 5 1.48 22.71 8.96
C SER A 5 2.00 21.30 8.66
N PHE A 6 2.15 20.93 7.38
CA PHE A 6 2.61 19.61 6.97
C PHE A 6 4.03 19.68 6.40
N HIS A 7 4.94 18.95 7.02
CA HIS A 7 6.25 18.69 6.46
C HIS A 7 6.25 17.27 5.87
N VAL A 8 6.54 17.16 4.57
CA VAL A 8 6.52 15.90 3.84
C VAL A 8 7.90 15.68 3.23
N GLU A 9 8.49 14.54 3.53
CA GLU A 9 9.76 14.08 2.98
C GLU A 9 9.52 12.83 2.12
N VAL A 10 10.05 12.81 0.90
CA VAL A 10 10.04 11.63 0.04
C VAL A 10 11.23 10.76 0.40
N ILE A 11 10.97 9.58 0.95
CA ILE A 11 12.01 8.60 1.31
C ILE A 11 12.45 7.85 0.06
N SER A 12 11.49 7.38 -0.72
CA SER A 12 11.74 6.70 -1.99
C SER A 12 10.56 6.85 -2.94
N SER A 13 10.83 6.71 -4.24
CA SER A 13 9.79 6.81 -5.27
C SER A 13 10.18 5.97 -6.48
N ASP A 14 9.23 5.22 -6.99
CA ASP A 14 9.32 4.50 -8.25
C ASP A 14 7.94 4.39 -8.92
N LYS A 15 7.88 3.62 -10.01
CA LYS A 15 6.68 3.47 -10.84
C LYS A 15 5.46 2.88 -10.10
N ARG A 16 5.65 2.18 -8.98
CA ARG A 16 4.60 1.47 -8.21
C ARG A 16 4.43 2.03 -6.80
N LEU A 17 5.50 2.50 -6.16
CA LEU A 17 5.46 2.97 -4.77
C LEU A 17 6.03 4.37 -4.65
N ILE A 18 5.34 5.24 -3.91
CA ILE A 18 5.89 6.51 -3.43
C ILE A 18 5.80 6.49 -1.91
N ASP A 19 6.95 6.54 -1.26
CA ASP A 19 7.06 6.38 0.18
C ASP A 19 7.48 7.69 0.85
N LEU A 20 6.72 8.08 1.86
CA LEU A 20 6.76 9.42 2.44
C LEU A 20 6.87 9.34 3.97
N LYS A 21 7.63 10.28 4.55
CA LYS A 21 7.49 10.66 5.95
C LYS A 21 6.66 11.93 6.04
N VAL A 22 5.57 11.88 6.78
CA VAL A 22 4.69 13.03 7.02
C VAL A 22 4.80 13.45 8.47
N LYS A 23 5.05 14.75 8.71
CA LYS A 23 5.00 15.37 10.03
C LYS A 23 3.97 16.49 10.04
N CYS A 24 3.10 16.51 11.04
CA CYS A 24 2.08 17.52 11.25
C CYS A 24 2.00 17.87 12.74
N GLY A 25 2.58 19.00 13.13
CA GLY A 25 2.72 19.37 14.54
C GLY A 25 3.53 18.30 15.29
N SER A 26 2.93 17.70 16.32
CA SER A 26 3.53 16.61 17.12
C SER A 26 3.34 15.22 16.51
N TYR A 27 2.55 15.07 15.45
CA TYR A 27 2.30 13.78 14.82
C TYR A 27 3.31 13.53 13.71
N ALA A 28 3.88 12.34 13.70
CA ALA A 28 4.73 11.84 12.62
C ALA A 28 4.26 10.43 12.24
N PHE A 29 4.15 10.17 10.94
CA PHE A 29 3.79 8.86 10.43
C PHE A 29 4.41 8.67 9.04
N TYR A 30 4.47 7.41 8.61
CA TYR A 30 4.81 7.08 7.25
C TYR A 30 3.55 6.94 6.40
N PHE A 31 3.62 7.37 5.15
CA PHE A 31 2.57 7.17 4.18
C PHE A 31 3.17 6.62 2.89
N THR A 32 2.66 5.49 2.41
CA THR A 32 3.08 4.92 1.13
C THR A 32 1.90 4.93 0.17
N CYS A 33 2.05 5.68 -0.92
CA CYS A 33 1.15 5.62 -2.06
C CYS A 33 1.46 4.37 -2.88
N VAL A 34 0.46 3.54 -3.11
CA VAL A 34 0.58 2.26 -3.83
C VAL A 34 -0.14 2.35 -5.17
N TYR A 35 0.55 1.91 -6.22
CA TYR A 35 -0.05 1.52 -7.48
C TYR A 35 0.35 0.07 -7.76
N GLY A 36 -0.53 -0.89 -7.45
CA GLY A 36 -0.33 -2.31 -7.67
C GLY A 36 -0.13 -2.63 -9.15
N ASP A 37 0.67 -3.66 -9.45
CA ASP A 37 0.94 -3.98 -10.85
C ASP A 37 -0.36 -4.45 -11.55
N PRO A 38 -0.71 -3.90 -12.73
CA PRO A 38 -1.88 -4.36 -13.47
C PRO A 38 -1.75 -5.83 -13.89
N VAL A 39 -0.52 -6.36 -14.00
CA VAL A 39 -0.27 -7.77 -14.31
C VAL A 39 -0.22 -8.57 -13.00
N VAL A 40 -1.18 -9.49 -12.83
CA VAL A 40 -1.32 -10.33 -11.62
C VAL A 40 -0.01 -10.99 -11.21
N GLY A 41 0.70 -11.62 -12.14
CA GLY A 41 1.97 -12.31 -11.86
C GLY A 41 3.13 -11.42 -11.43
N LYS A 42 2.98 -10.09 -11.49
CA LYS A 42 3.99 -9.10 -11.03
C LYS A 42 3.59 -8.39 -9.74
N ARG A 43 2.39 -8.64 -9.20
CA ARG A 43 1.93 -7.99 -7.96
C ARG A 43 2.74 -8.43 -6.76
N GLN A 44 3.23 -9.66 -6.75
CA GLN A 44 4.06 -10.18 -5.65
C GLN A 44 5.29 -9.31 -5.42
N GLU A 45 5.92 -8.79 -6.48
CA GLU A 45 7.06 -7.86 -6.35
C GLU A 45 6.67 -6.56 -5.62
N VAL A 46 5.42 -6.10 -5.74
CA VAL A 46 4.92 -4.94 -4.99
C VAL A 46 4.66 -5.32 -3.53
N TRP A 47 4.07 -6.49 -3.29
CA TRP A 47 3.79 -7.01 -1.94
C TRP A 47 5.06 -7.24 -1.12
N ASP A 48 6.06 -7.89 -1.70
CA ASP A 48 7.33 -8.16 -1.02
C ASP A 48 8.03 -6.86 -0.61
N ARG A 49 7.93 -5.82 -1.45
CA ARG A 49 8.48 -4.50 -1.15
C ARG A 49 7.72 -3.80 -0.04
N LEU A 50 6.39 -3.88 0.00
CA LEU A 50 5.61 -3.36 1.11
C LEU A 50 5.98 -4.06 2.42
N VAL A 51 6.01 -5.39 2.44
CA VAL A 51 6.42 -6.14 3.64
C VAL A 51 7.84 -5.75 4.07
N SER A 52 8.78 -5.63 3.14
CA SER A 52 10.14 -5.16 3.45
C SER A 52 10.18 -3.74 4.02
N ILE A 53 9.30 -2.83 3.57
CA ILE A 53 9.19 -1.48 4.14
C ILE A 53 8.63 -1.58 5.56
N GLY A 54 7.56 -2.34 5.77
CA GLY A 54 6.90 -2.52 7.07
C GLY A 54 7.81 -3.14 8.13
N LEU A 55 8.62 -4.15 7.76
CA LEU A 55 9.57 -4.79 8.67
C LEU A 55 10.64 -3.84 9.22
N ASN A 56 10.87 -2.71 8.57
CA ASN A 56 11.84 -1.69 9.00
C ASN A 56 11.17 -0.46 9.64
N ARG A 57 9.91 -0.56 10.07
CA ARG A 57 9.12 0.55 10.63
C ARG A 57 8.70 0.30 12.07
N ASP A 58 9.04 1.27 12.92
CA ASP A 58 8.65 1.30 14.34
C ASP A 58 7.61 2.40 14.65
N GLU A 59 7.13 3.12 13.63
CA GLU A 59 6.14 4.19 13.78
C GLU A 59 4.89 3.91 12.94
N ALA A 60 3.80 4.63 13.22
CA ALA A 60 2.56 4.52 12.48
C ALA A 60 2.79 4.63 10.96
N TRP A 61 2.22 3.67 10.23
CA TRP A 61 2.36 3.57 8.78
C TRP A 61 0.98 3.40 8.15
N VAL A 62 0.71 4.23 7.14
CA VAL A 62 -0.51 4.20 6.36
C VAL A 62 -0.18 3.82 4.93
N LEU A 63 -0.93 2.85 4.41
CA LEU A 63 -0.93 2.48 2.99
C LEU A 63 -2.18 3.07 2.34
N GLY A 64 -2.03 3.64 1.15
CA GLY A 64 -3.17 4.14 0.38
C GLY A 64 -2.88 4.17 -1.11
N GLY A 65 -3.92 4.06 -1.94
CA GLY A 65 -3.79 4.07 -3.39
C GLY A 65 -4.64 2.99 -4.05
N ASP A 66 -4.21 2.54 -5.22
CA ASP A 66 -4.87 1.51 -6.01
C ASP A 66 -4.01 0.24 -6.02
N PHE A 67 -4.48 -0.80 -5.35
CA PHE A 67 -3.78 -2.07 -5.22
C PHE A 67 -3.98 -3.00 -6.42
N ASN A 68 -4.91 -2.67 -7.33
CA ASN A 68 -5.34 -3.52 -8.44
C ASN A 68 -5.80 -4.93 -7.99
N GLU A 69 -6.13 -5.13 -6.72
CA GLU A 69 -6.43 -6.42 -6.13
C GLU A 69 -7.60 -6.31 -5.15
N LEU A 70 -8.31 -7.43 -4.96
CA LEU A 70 -9.46 -7.56 -4.08
C LEU A 70 -9.10 -8.44 -2.89
N LEU A 71 -9.63 -8.12 -1.72
CA LEU A 71 -9.66 -8.96 -0.54
C LEU A 71 -10.72 -10.06 -0.67
N SER A 72 -11.82 -9.84 -1.37
CA SER A 72 -12.85 -10.85 -1.59
C SER A 72 -13.74 -10.52 -2.80
N ASN A 73 -14.62 -11.45 -3.19
CA ASN A 73 -15.63 -11.16 -4.20
C ASN A 73 -16.70 -10.17 -3.72
N GLU A 74 -16.78 -9.86 -2.42
CA GLU A 74 -17.79 -8.94 -1.84
C GLU A 74 -17.45 -7.46 -2.09
N GLU A 75 -16.20 -7.15 -2.40
CA GLU A 75 -15.76 -5.78 -2.72
C GLU A 75 -16.24 -5.30 -4.10
N LYS A 76 -16.78 -6.20 -4.93
CA LYS A 76 -17.25 -5.88 -6.28
C LYS A 76 -18.72 -6.22 -6.48
N SER A 77 -19.38 -5.39 -7.27
CA SER A 77 -20.73 -5.64 -7.77
C SER A 77 -20.67 -6.17 -9.20
N GLY A 78 -20.57 -7.49 -9.36
CA GLY A 78 -20.58 -8.18 -10.65
C GLY A 78 -19.21 -8.65 -11.16
N GLY A 79 -19.13 -8.96 -12.46
CA GLY A 79 -17.97 -9.61 -13.07
C GLY A 79 -17.83 -11.10 -12.70
N ALA A 80 -16.81 -11.78 -13.24
CA ALA A 80 -16.60 -13.20 -12.99
C ALA A 80 -16.15 -13.46 -11.55
N VAL A 81 -16.78 -14.39 -10.85
CA VAL A 81 -16.34 -14.82 -9.51
C VAL A 81 -14.90 -15.33 -9.58
N ARG A 82 -14.03 -14.78 -8.75
CA ARG A 82 -12.64 -15.22 -8.64
C ARG A 82 -12.54 -16.30 -7.58
N SER A 83 -11.59 -17.23 -7.76
CA SER A 83 -11.34 -18.28 -6.80
C SER A 83 -10.76 -17.69 -5.50
N GLU A 84 -11.18 -18.23 -4.35
CA GLU A 84 -10.68 -17.78 -3.03
C GLU A 84 -9.14 -17.76 -2.91
N PRO A 85 -8.39 -18.75 -3.43
CA PRO A 85 -6.93 -18.72 -3.38
C PRO A 85 -6.30 -17.51 -4.09
N SER A 86 -7.00 -16.90 -5.06
CA SER A 86 -6.47 -15.75 -5.80
C SER A 86 -6.37 -14.46 -4.97
N PHE A 87 -6.93 -14.45 -3.75
CA PHE A 87 -6.85 -13.31 -2.83
C PHE A 87 -5.79 -13.51 -1.73
N CYS A 88 -5.24 -14.72 -1.59
CA CYS A 88 -4.39 -15.09 -0.46
C CYS A 88 -3.15 -14.20 -0.36
N ASP A 89 -2.45 -13.94 -1.47
CA ASP A 89 -1.22 -13.15 -1.45
C ASP A 89 -1.46 -11.71 -0.97
N PHE A 90 -2.56 -11.10 -1.40
CA PHE A 90 -2.92 -9.75 -0.97
C PHE A 90 -3.39 -9.72 0.49
N ARG A 91 -4.20 -10.70 0.92
CA ARG A 91 -4.58 -10.85 2.34
C ARG A 91 -3.34 -11.05 3.23
N ASN A 92 -2.38 -11.85 2.78
CA ASN A 92 -1.11 -12.07 3.49
C ASN A 92 -0.34 -10.75 3.59
N MET A 93 -0.21 -9.98 2.52
CA MET A 93 0.43 -8.67 2.56
C MET A 93 -0.23 -7.75 3.59
N VAL A 94 -1.57 -7.66 3.59
CA VAL A 94 -2.33 -6.83 4.53
C VAL A 94 -2.15 -7.27 5.99
N GLN A 95 -1.97 -8.56 6.25
CA GLN A 95 -1.75 -9.08 7.60
C GLN A 95 -0.30 -8.90 8.11
N ASN A 96 0.67 -8.78 7.20
CA ASN A 96 2.09 -8.68 7.52
C ASN A 96 2.62 -7.23 7.43
N CYS A 97 1.77 -6.26 7.14
CA CYS A 97 2.09 -4.83 7.09
C CYS A 97 1.46 -4.06 8.26
#